data_AF-A0A9E0B2X9-F1
#
_entry.id   AF-A0A9E0B2X9-F1
#
_cell.length_a   1.000
_cell.length_b   1.000
_cell.length_c   1.000
_cell.angle_alpha   90.00
_cell.angle_beta   90.00
_cell.angle_gamma   90.00
#
_symmetry.space_group_name_H-M   'P 1'
#
loop_
_entity.id
_entity.type
_entity.pdbx_description
1 polymer ?
#
loop_
_entity_poly.entity_id
_entity_poly.type
_entity_poly.pdbx_seq_one_letter_code
_entity_poly.pdbx_strand_id
1 'polypeptide(L)'
;MKISTTLIFLLSAISFVAHAQTYTFDSVGYKHMSIGAVIMKDDIWVIREGEGKYIHDYYPINLEERLKSDGQEVAFEGALGKIPPNVKMTATPIQLHQCRRLYRTKPNEDGSEMEVVNKEAQQEAPIYLEDREGKIMYVGGTWIIEMDGGKRFVPDYLPEDFKVDGLQIIFSGNAGTNPPNVKALGDPFSITAMQAVEEQTINPEDIQEPMRDFYPFEITSVVYRQEGIIKKFGEDPDVYIIEAENGTRRYLPAIIPEDFKQHNLKVYFSGNAGNVPPNVRMVGTPFELETIEIAE
;
A
#
# COMPACT_ATOMS: atom_id res chain seq x y z
N MET A 1 -12.75 54.51 49.97
CA MET A 1 -12.97 55.37 48.78
C MET A 1 -11.75 55.20 47.88
N LYS A 2 -11.81 54.79 46.61
CA LYS A 2 -12.90 54.55 45.67
C LYS A 2 -12.65 53.22 44.95
N ILE A 3 -13.76 52.55 44.66
CA ILE A 3 -13.91 51.31 43.91
C ILE A 3 -13.89 51.66 42.41
N SER A 4 -13.23 50.84 41.59
CA SER A 4 -13.44 50.77 40.14
C SER A 4 -13.19 49.32 39.70
N THR A 5 -14.23 48.48 39.71
CA THR A 5 -15.12 48.12 38.58
C THR A 5 -14.46 47.17 37.55
N THR A 6 -14.59 45.87 37.85
CA THR A 6 -15.16 44.81 37.01
C THR A 6 -14.93 44.82 35.49
N LEU A 7 -14.27 43.76 34.99
CA LEU A 7 -14.86 42.92 33.93
C LEU A 7 -14.25 41.50 34.01
N ILE A 8 -14.98 40.58 34.64
CA ILE A 8 -14.68 39.14 34.63
C ILE A 8 -15.44 38.58 33.42
N PHE A 9 -14.71 38.20 32.37
CA PHE A 9 -15.27 37.37 31.31
C PHE A 9 -15.31 35.93 31.81
N LEU A 10 -16.45 35.57 32.40
CA LEU A 10 -16.80 34.19 32.69
C LEU A 10 -17.29 33.56 31.38
N LEU A 11 -16.37 33.06 30.55
CA LEU A 11 -16.76 32.22 29.42
C LEU A 11 -16.94 30.80 29.94
N SER A 12 -18.19 30.46 30.28
CA SER A 12 -18.61 29.09 30.53
C SER A 12 -18.48 28.29 29.24
N ALA A 13 -17.33 27.65 29.04
CA ALA A 13 -17.20 26.57 28.06
C ALA A 13 -17.93 25.35 28.63
N ILE A 14 -19.22 25.26 28.33
CA ILE A 14 -20.01 24.05 28.49
C ILE A 14 -19.29 22.97 27.68
N SER A 15 -18.65 22.04 28.39
CA SER A 15 -18.06 20.85 27.80
C SER A 15 -19.19 20.00 27.22
N PHE A 16 -19.44 20.16 25.92
CA PHE A 16 -20.07 19.09 25.16
C PHE A 16 -19.05 17.97 25.03
N VAL A 17 -19.02 17.09 26.04
CA VAL A 17 -18.46 15.75 25.87
C VAL A 17 -19.43 15.02 24.96
N ALA A 18 -19.21 15.14 23.65
CA ALA A 18 -19.77 14.19 22.72
C ALA A 18 -19.22 12.83 23.15
N HIS A 19 -20.09 11.98 23.70
CA HIS A 19 -19.80 10.55 23.78
C HIS A 19 -19.61 10.07 22.35
N ALA A 20 -18.36 10.00 21.90
CA ALA A 20 -18.00 9.19 20.75
C ALA A 20 -18.38 7.77 21.13
N GLN A 21 -19.53 7.30 20.64
CA GLN A 21 -19.85 5.88 20.68
C GLN A 21 -18.74 5.19 19.90
N THR A 22 -17.87 4.46 20.59
CA THR A 22 -16.83 3.65 19.98
C THR A 22 -17.53 2.62 19.10
N TYR A 23 -17.58 2.86 17.80
CA TYR A 23 -18.11 1.90 16.84
C TYR A 23 -17.14 0.72 16.80
N THR A 24 -17.56 -0.42 17.37
CA THR A 24 -16.83 -1.68 17.24
C THR A 24 -17.20 -2.30 15.90
N PHE A 25 -16.22 -2.40 14.99
CA PHE A 25 -16.41 -3.03 13.69
C PHE A 25 -16.51 -4.55 13.86
N ASP A 26 -17.74 -5.07 13.76
CA ASP A 26 -18.00 -6.51 13.77
C ASP A 26 -18.17 -7.00 12.33
N SER A 27 -17.22 -7.80 11.84
CA SER A 27 -17.27 -8.38 10.50
C SER A 27 -18.41 -9.41 10.38
N VAL A 28 -19.25 -9.26 9.35
CA VAL A 28 -20.38 -10.15 9.02
C VAL A 28 -20.27 -10.80 7.65
N GLY A 29 -19.22 -10.47 6.90
CA GLY A 29 -19.00 -11.01 5.56
C GLY A 29 -17.74 -10.44 4.91
N TYR A 30 -17.47 -10.90 3.70
CA TYR A 30 -16.34 -10.44 2.90
C TYR A 30 -16.84 -9.88 1.57
N LYS A 31 -16.23 -8.77 1.16
CA LYS A 31 -16.41 -8.16 -0.16
C LYS A 31 -15.17 -8.49 -0.98
N HIS A 32 -15.33 -9.36 -1.98
CA HIS A 32 -14.28 -9.63 -2.96
C HIS A 32 -14.04 -8.44 -3.88
N MET A 33 -12.85 -8.39 -4.48
CA MET A 33 -12.40 -7.35 -5.39
C MET A 33 -13.51 -6.87 -6.32
N SER A 34 -13.86 -5.59 -6.18
CA SER A 34 -14.91 -4.95 -6.96
C SER A 34 -14.53 -3.52 -7.31
N ILE A 35 -15.22 -2.94 -8.29
CA ILE A 35 -14.96 -1.58 -8.75
C ILE A 35 -16.08 -0.67 -8.28
N GLY A 36 -15.73 0.46 -7.70
CA GLY A 36 -16.69 1.50 -7.31
C GLY A 36 -16.12 2.90 -7.48
N ALA A 37 -16.97 3.91 -7.37
CA ALA A 37 -16.59 5.31 -7.38
C ALA A 37 -16.66 5.88 -5.96
N VAL A 38 -15.59 6.53 -5.52
CA VAL A 38 -15.58 7.31 -4.29
C VAL A 38 -16.43 8.56 -4.52
N ILE A 39 -17.44 8.75 -3.68
CA ILE A 39 -18.35 9.90 -3.75
C ILE A 39 -18.56 10.49 -2.37
N MET A 40 -18.81 11.79 -2.31
CA MET A 40 -19.22 12.46 -1.07
C MET A 40 -20.75 12.43 -0.94
N LYS A 41 -21.26 11.97 0.20
CA LYS A 41 -22.70 11.90 0.49
C LYS A 41 -22.93 12.31 1.93
N ASP A 42 -23.72 13.35 2.19
CA ASP A 42 -24.04 13.83 3.54
C ASP A 42 -22.79 13.99 4.45
N ASP A 43 -21.73 14.63 3.92
CA ASP A 43 -20.43 14.86 4.57
C ASP A 43 -19.60 13.60 4.90
N ILE A 44 -19.99 12.43 4.39
CA ILE A 44 -19.18 11.20 4.47
C ILE A 44 -18.72 10.72 3.10
N TRP A 45 -17.52 10.16 3.04
CA TRP A 45 -17.01 9.48 1.84
C TRP A 45 -17.54 8.05 1.79
N VAL A 46 -18.14 7.69 0.67
CA VAL A 46 -18.63 6.33 0.41
C VAL A 46 -18.07 5.81 -0.91
N ILE A 47 -17.90 4.50 -1.01
CA ILE A 47 -17.59 3.83 -2.27
C ILE A 47 -18.89 3.31 -2.85
N ARG A 48 -19.29 3.87 -3.98
CA ARG A 48 -20.49 3.46 -4.72
C ARG A 48 -20.14 2.42 -5.75
N GLU A 49 -20.71 1.24 -5.61
CA GLU A 49 -20.63 0.16 -6.59
C GLU A 49 -21.91 0.07 -7.42
N GLY A 50 -21.75 -0.15 -8.73
CA GLY A 50 -22.84 -0.40 -9.67
C GLY A 50 -23.42 0.85 -10.32
N GLU A 51 -24.24 0.63 -11.35
CA GLU A 51 -24.87 1.68 -12.15
C GLU A 51 -26.40 1.49 -12.20
N GLY A 52 -27.13 2.59 -12.36
CA GLY A 52 -28.58 2.55 -12.59
C GLY A 52 -29.39 2.09 -11.37
N LYS A 53 -30.10 0.96 -11.51
CA LYS A 53 -31.04 0.47 -10.47
C LYS A 53 -30.39 -0.37 -9.37
N TYR A 54 -29.16 -0.83 -9.56
CA TYR A 54 -28.44 -1.72 -8.64
C TYR A 54 -27.21 -1.00 -8.10
N ILE A 55 -27.46 -0.02 -7.24
CA ILE A 55 -26.42 0.77 -6.58
C ILE A 55 -26.24 0.24 -5.16
N HIS A 56 -25.00 -0.01 -4.77
CA HIS A 56 -24.63 -0.32 -3.40
C HIS A 56 -23.60 0.69 -2.89
N ASP A 57 -23.92 1.38 -1.81
CA ASP A 57 -23.01 2.33 -1.18
C ASP A 57 -22.31 1.64 0.00
N TYR A 58 -20.99 1.72 0.04
CA TYR A 58 -20.15 1.24 1.13
C TYR A 58 -19.54 2.39 1.90
N TYR A 59 -19.53 2.31 3.23
CA TYR A 59 -18.88 3.27 4.12
C TYR A 59 -17.52 2.73 4.56
N PRO A 60 -16.41 3.13 3.92
CA PRO A 60 -15.08 2.67 4.26
C PRO A 60 -14.58 3.31 5.56
N ILE A 61 -14.36 2.49 6.60
CA ILE A 61 -13.90 2.98 7.92
C ILE A 61 -12.44 3.46 7.91
N ASN A 62 -11.66 3.02 6.93
CA ASN A 62 -10.22 3.28 6.79
C ASN A 62 -9.87 3.75 5.37
N LEU A 63 -10.73 4.55 4.73
CA LEU A 63 -10.40 5.14 3.43
C LEU A 63 -9.25 6.13 3.57
N GLU A 64 -8.16 5.86 2.85
CA GLU A 64 -6.99 6.72 2.80
C GLU A 64 -7.32 8.10 2.22
N GLU A 65 -6.69 9.14 2.76
CA GLU A 65 -6.96 10.54 2.37
C GLU A 65 -6.74 10.78 0.87
N ARG A 66 -5.70 10.16 0.29
CA ARG A 66 -5.41 10.27 -1.15
C ARG A 66 -6.51 9.70 -2.05
N LEU A 67 -7.41 8.86 -1.52
CA LEU A 67 -8.51 8.27 -2.29
C LEU A 67 -9.81 9.06 -2.15
N LYS A 68 -9.86 10.05 -1.25
CA LYS A 68 -11.01 10.94 -1.01
C LYS A 68 -11.14 12.03 -2.08
N SER A 69 -11.44 11.61 -3.30
CA SER A 69 -11.74 12.49 -4.41
C SER A 69 -13.09 12.09 -5.01
N ASP A 70 -13.97 13.08 -5.22
CA ASP A 70 -15.29 12.82 -5.76
C ASP A 70 -15.21 12.29 -7.19
N GLY A 71 -15.94 11.21 -7.47
CA GLY A 71 -15.90 10.49 -8.73
C GLY A 71 -14.64 9.63 -8.95
N GLN A 72 -13.76 9.49 -7.96
CA GLN A 72 -12.56 8.66 -8.12
C GLN A 72 -12.91 7.18 -8.16
N GLU A 73 -12.68 6.52 -9.29
CA GLU A 73 -12.83 5.08 -9.39
C GLU A 73 -11.75 4.36 -8.57
N VAL A 74 -12.17 3.33 -7.85
CA VAL A 74 -11.31 2.49 -7.02
C VAL A 74 -11.66 1.02 -7.20
N ALA A 75 -10.65 0.16 -7.23
CA ALA A 75 -10.78 -1.28 -7.03
C ALA A 75 -10.59 -1.56 -5.54
N PHE A 76 -11.55 -2.22 -4.90
CA PHE A 76 -11.55 -2.41 -3.47
C PHE A 76 -12.06 -3.78 -3.03
N GLU A 77 -11.54 -4.25 -1.89
CA GLU A 77 -12.03 -5.41 -1.17
C GLU A 77 -11.82 -5.25 0.33
N GLY A 78 -12.58 -6.01 1.12
CA GLY A 78 -12.50 -5.90 2.56
C GLY A 78 -13.61 -6.63 3.32
N ALA A 79 -13.53 -6.55 4.64
CA ALA A 79 -14.56 -7.09 5.52
C ALA A 79 -15.79 -6.18 5.52
N LEU A 80 -17.00 -6.76 5.46
CA LEU A 80 -18.26 -6.02 5.61
C LEU A 80 -18.66 -5.98 7.09
N GLY A 81 -18.97 -4.79 7.59
CA GLY A 81 -19.35 -4.58 8.97
C GLY A 81 -20.86 -4.70 9.20
N LYS A 82 -21.23 -5.12 10.41
CA LYS A 82 -22.63 -5.11 10.84
C LYS A 82 -23.13 -3.68 11.03
N ILE A 83 -24.33 -3.41 10.55
CA ILE A 83 -25.06 -2.19 10.92
C ILE A 83 -25.63 -2.40 12.34
N PRO A 84 -25.28 -1.55 13.33
CA PRO A 84 -25.76 -1.71 14.69
C PRO A 84 -27.29 -1.63 14.78
N PRO A 85 -27.94 -2.41 15.65
CA PRO A 85 -29.37 -2.27 15.89
C PRO A 85 -29.65 -0.85 16.40
N ASN A 86 -30.63 -0.17 15.80
CA ASN A 86 -31.05 1.21 16.05
C ASN A 86 -30.23 2.33 15.39
N VAL A 87 -29.25 2.02 14.53
CA VAL A 87 -28.54 3.02 13.71
C VAL A 87 -28.99 2.88 12.25
N LYS A 88 -29.49 3.97 11.66
CA LYS A 88 -29.76 4.03 10.22
C LYS A 88 -28.50 4.56 9.52
N MET A 89 -27.76 3.67 8.87
CA MET A 89 -26.63 4.05 8.02
C MET A 89 -27.09 4.19 6.58
N THR A 90 -26.52 5.16 5.87
CA THR A 90 -26.79 5.44 4.44
C THR A 90 -25.98 4.54 3.49
N ALA A 91 -25.07 3.74 4.05
CA ALA A 91 -24.15 2.84 3.37
C ALA A 91 -23.74 1.68 4.29
N THR A 92 -23.32 0.56 3.69
CA THR A 92 -22.86 -0.63 4.43
C THR A 92 -21.42 -0.40 4.90
N PRO A 93 -21.10 -0.51 6.21
CA PRO A 93 -19.73 -0.37 6.69
C PRO A 93 -18.80 -1.38 6.02
N ILE A 94 -17.61 -0.95 5.64
CA ILE A 94 -16.56 -1.84 5.11
C ILE A 94 -15.21 -1.44 5.71
N GLN A 95 -14.43 -2.44 6.13
CA GLN A 95 -13.02 -2.28 6.46
C GLN A 95 -12.21 -2.74 5.27
N LEU A 96 -11.57 -1.79 4.59
CA LEU A 96 -10.79 -2.04 3.39
C LEU A 96 -9.52 -2.80 3.75
N HIS A 97 -9.29 -3.94 3.11
CA HIS A 97 -8.00 -4.63 3.13
C HIS A 97 -7.13 -4.16 1.97
N GLN A 98 -7.78 -3.89 0.84
CA GLN A 98 -7.14 -3.32 -0.34
C GLN A 98 -8.09 -2.30 -0.96
N CYS A 99 -7.56 -1.13 -1.30
CA CYS A 99 -8.28 -0.12 -2.07
C CYS A 99 -7.27 0.62 -2.95
N ARG A 100 -7.47 0.55 -4.27
CA ARG A 100 -6.54 1.07 -5.26
C ARG A 100 -7.27 2.03 -6.18
N ARG A 101 -6.64 3.15 -6.48
CA ARG A 101 -7.13 4.10 -7.46
C ARG A 101 -7.10 3.45 -8.85
N LEU A 102 -8.21 3.52 -9.58
CA LEU A 102 -8.27 3.17 -11.00
C LEU A 102 -8.19 4.43 -11.85
N TYR A 103 -7.38 4.38 -12.89
CA TYR A 103 -7.28 5.42 -13.90
C TYR A 103 -7.96 4.91 -15.17
N ARG A 104 -9.21 5.30 -15.40
CA ARG A 104 -9.81 5.20 -16.74
C ARG A 104 -9.40 6.43 -17.54
N THR A 105 -8.77 6.23 -18.70
CA THR A 105 -8.75 7.26 -19.74
C THR A 105 -10.18 7.46 -20.21
N LYS A 106 -10.83 8.56 -19.77
CA LYS A 106 -12.09 8.97 -20.40
C LYS A 106 -11.81 9.23 -21.90
N PRO A 107 -12.67 8.78 -22.83
CA PRO A 107 -12.67 9.39 -24.15
C PRO A 107 -13.12 10.84 -24.00
N ASN A 108 -12.45 11.75 -24.72
CA ASN A 108 -12.74 13.19 -24.69
C ASN A 108 -14.23 13.46 -24.96
N GLU A 109 -14.81 14.40 -24.22
CA GLU A 109 -16.22 14.79 -24.32
C GLU A 109 -16.55 15.61 -25.59
N ASP A 110 -15.55 15.95 -26.40
CA ASP A 110 -15.74 16.57 -27.70
C ASP A 110 -15.63 15.50 -28.80
N GLY A 111 -16.78 15.04 -29.29
CA GLY A 111 -16.94 14.06 -30.37
C GLY A 111 -16.41 14.50 -31.75
N SER A 112 -15.19 15.03 -31.79
CA SER A 112 -14.42 15.17 -33.02
C SER A 112 -13.65 13.89 -33.28
N GLU A 113 -14.18 13.07 -34.20
CA GLU A 113 -13.38 12.07 -34.89
C GLU A 113 -12.21 12.82 -35.53
N MET A 114 -10.98 12.55 -35.08
CA MET A 114 -9.84 12.82 -35.94
C MET A 114 -9.97 11.86 -37.10
N GLU A 115 -10.28 12.44 -38.26
CA GLU A 115 -10.31 11.80 -39.56
C GLU A 115 -8.98 11.06 -39.77
N VAL A 116 -9.00 9.75 -39.52
CA VAL A 116 -7.90 8.86 -39.86
C VAL A 116 -7.89 8.80 -41.37
N VAL A 117 -6.99 9.55 -41.98
CA VAL A 117 -6.63 9.37 -43.38
C VAL A 117 -6.09 7.95 -43.52
N ASN A 118 -6.99 7.05 -43.91
CA ASN A 118 -6.71 5.67 -44.25
C ASN A 118 -5.65 5.62 -45.34
N LYS A 119 -4.46 5.12 -44.99
CA LYS A 119 -3.70 4.29 -45.92
C LYS A 119 -3.38 2.97 -45.22
N GLU A 120 -3.97 1.95 -45.80
CA GLU A 120 -3.95 0.55 -45.42
C GLU A 120 -2.54 0.07 -45.05
N ALA A 121 -2.34 -0.22 -43.77
CA ALA A 121 -1.39 -1.22 -43.32
C ALA A 121 -2.12 -2.05 -42.26
N GLN A 122 -2.23 -3.35 -42.51
CA GLN A 122 -2.86 -4.31 -41.62
C GLN A 122 -2.21 -4.23 -40.23
N GLN A 123 -2.85 -3.53 -39.29
CA GLN A 123 -2.40 -3.45 -37.91
C GLN A 123 -2.89 -4.72 -37.19
N GLU A 124 -1.93 -5.54 -36.77
CA GLU A 124 -2.17 -6.67 -35.87
C GLU A 124 -2.86 -6.14 -34.60
N ALA A 125 -3.84 -6.90 -34.09
CA ALA A 125 -4.63 -6.49 -32.93
C ALA A 125 -3.71 -6.19 -31.72
N PRO A 126 -4.03 -5.15 -30.92
CA PRO A 126 -3.22 -4.79 -29.77
C PRO A 126 -3.15 -5.96 -28.78
N ILE A 127 -1.95 -6.25 -28.30
CA ILE A 127 -1.70 -7.34 -27.35
C ILE A 127 -1.91 -6.79 -25.94
N TYR A 128 -2.87 -7.37 -25.21
CA TYR A 128 -3.04 -7.03 -23.79
C TYR A 128 -1.93 -7.68 -22.95
N LEU A 129 -1.26 -6.87 -22.15
CA LEU A 129 -0.29 -7.30 -21.15
C LEU A 129 -0.94 -7.15 -19.77
N GLU A 130 -0.91 -8.22 -18.98
CA GLU A 130 -1.47 -8.28 -17.63
C GLU A 130 -0.32 -8.48 -16.63
N ASP A 131 -0.31 -7.64 -15.60
CA ASP A 131 0.55 -7.64 -14.42
C ASP A 131 2.02 -7.96 -14.72
N ARG A 132 2.58 -7.17 -15.64
CA ARG A 132 3.98 -7.29 -16.04
C ARG A 132 4.86 -6.40 -15.20
N GLU A 133 6.01 -6.93 -14.80
CA GLU A 133 7.08 -6.14 -14.20
C GLU A 133 7.79 -5.30 -15.25
N GLY A 134 8.15 -4.08 -14.88
CA GLY A 134 8.93 -3.19 -15.72
C GLY A 134 9.53 -2.05 -14.92
N LYS A 135 10.38 -1.28 -15.58
CA LYS A 135 11.10 -0.16 -15.00
C LYS A 135 10.82 1.11 -15.79
N ILE A 136 10.45 2.19 -15.10
CA ILE A 136 10.33 3.52 -15.72
C ILE A 136 11.72 4.04 -16.07
N MET A 137 11.90 4.52 -17.29
CA MET A 137 13.15 5.13 -17.76
C MET A 137 12.86 6.46 -18.44
N TYR A 138 13.72 7.46 -18.23
CA TYR A 138 13.69 8.71 -18.98
C TYR A 138 14.75 8.73 -20.07
N VAL A 139 14.34 8.61 -21.34
CA VAL A 139 15.25 8.51 -22.47
C VAL A 139 14.92 9.56 -23.52
N GLY A 140 15.87 10.44 -23.82
CA GLY A 140 15.76 11.37 -24.95
C GLY A 140 14.59 12.36 -24.86
N GLY A 141 14.12 12.69 -23.65
CA GLY A 141 12.99 13.58 -23.43
C GLY A 141 11.65 12.87 -23.27
N THR A 142 11.61 11.54 -23.36
CA THR A 142 10.39 10.74 -23.29
C THR A 142 10.49 9.70 -22.17
N TRP A 143 9.41 9.55 -21.41
CA TRP A 143 9.28 8.49 -20.42
C TRP A 143 8.88 7.18 -21.11
N ILE A 144 9.56 6.10 -20.79
CA ILE A 144 9.29 4.76 -21.34
C ILE A 144 9.24 3.73 -20.20
N ILE A 145 8.60 2.60 -20.46
CA ILE A 145 8.62 1.41 -19.60
C ILE A 145 9.52 0.37 -20.25
N GLU A 146 10.58 -0.05 -19.56
CA GLU A 146 11.46 -1.12 -20.00
C GLU A 146 11.14 -2.41 -19.23
N MET A 147 10.84 -3.48 -19.95
CA MET A 147 10.68 -4.83 -19.39
C MET A 147 11.99 -5.61 -19.46
N ASP A 148 12.05 -6.67 -18.67
CA ASP A 148 13.08 -7.70 -18.79
C ASP A 148 13.16 -8.26 -20.22
N GLY A 149 14.40 -8.44 -20.70
CA GLY A 149 14.66 -8.80 -22.10
C GLY A 149 14.78 -7.61 -23.05
N GLY A 150 14.73 -6.37 -22.54
CA GLY A 150 15.00 -5.15 -23.30
C GLY A 150 13.83 -4.69 -24.17
N LYS A 151 12.63 -5.24 -23.95
CA LYS A 151 11.41 -4.77 -24.62
C LYS A 151 10.98 -3.45 -24.00
N ARG A 152 10.69 -2.46 -24.85
CA ARG A 152 10.38 -1.08 -24.42
C ARG A 152 8.99 -0.69 -24.88
N PHE A 153 8.31 0.06 -24.03
CA PHE A 153 6.98 0.59 -24.27
C PHE A 153 6.98 2.10 -24.08
N VAL A 154 6.31 2.81 -24.97
CA VAL A 154 6.08 4.26 -24.87
C VAL A 154 4.64 4.45 -24.41
N PRO A 155 4.40 4.81 -23.14
CA PRO A 155 3.06 5.06 -22.67
C PRO A 155 2.46 6.31 -23.33
N ASP A 156 1.18 6.24 -23.67
CA ASP A 156 0.38 7.39 -24.13
C ASP A 156 0.24 8.46 -23.03
N TYR A 157 0.19 8.03 -21.78
CA TYR A 157 0.17 8.87 -20.59
C TYR A 157 0.88 8.17 -19.43
N LEU A 158 1.87 8.83 -18.82
CA LEU A 158 2.48 8.40 -17.56
C LEU A 158 2.08 9.36 -16.44
N PRO A 159 1.42 8.89 -15.36
CA PRO A 159 1.05 9.75 -14.24
C PRO A 159 2.28 10.38 -13.58
N GLU A 160 2.13 11.59 -13.04
CA GLU A 160 3.26 12.37 -12.51
C GLU A 160 4.00 11.65 -11.37
N ASP A 161 3.27 10.95 -10.51
CA ASP A 161 3.84 10.19 -9.38
C ASP A 161 4.74 9.03 -9.84
N PHE A 162 4.60 8.59 -11.11
CA PHE A 162 5.39 7.52 -11.71
C PHE A 162 6.53 8.05 -12.60
N LYS A 163 6.68 9.36 -12.77
CA LYS A 163 7.77 9.98 -13.54
C LYS A 163 9.07 10.05 -12.72
N VAL A 164 9.51 8.90 -12.25
CA VAL A 164 10.75 8.72 -11.51
C VAL A 164 11.64 7.79 -12.30
N ASP A 165 12.80 8.30 -12.71
CA ASP A 165 13.75 7.51 -13.50
C ASP A 165 14.27 6.35 -12.66
N GLY A 166 14.08 5.15 -13.18
CA GLY A 166 14.44 3.89 -12.55
C GLY A 166 13.42 3.26 -11.60
N LEU A 167 12.22 3.82 -11.47
CA LEU A 167 11.16 3.25 -10.63
C LEU A 167 10.72 1.88 -11.15
N GLN A 168 10.77 0.88 -10.27
CA GLN A 168 10.21 -0.44 -10.55
C GLN A 168 8.70 -0.42 -10.42
N ILE A 169 8.00 -1.02 -11.38
CA ILE A 169 6.56 -1.02 -11.48
C ILE A 169 6.01 -2.39 -11.90
N ILE A 170 4.76 -2.65 -11.52
CA ILE A 170 3.90 -3.66 -12.13
C ILE A 170 2.86 -2.92 -12.96
N PHE A 171 2.66 -3.31 -14.22
CA PHE A 171 1.76 -2.61 -15.13
C PHE A 171 0.96 -3.57 -16.03
N SER A 172 -0.23 -3.10 -16.38
CA SER A 172 -1.15 -3.75 -17.32
C SER A 172 -1.59 -2.75 -18.37
N GLY A 173 -1.91 -3.23 -19.58
CA GLY A 173 -2.35 -2.36 -20.66
C GLY A 173 -2.25 -2.98 -22.05
N ASN A 174 -2.57 -2.19 -23.05
CA ASN A 174 -2.59 -2.62 -24.45
C ASN A 174 -1.33 -2.17 -25.17
N ALA A 175 -0.53 -3.13 -25.64
CA ALA A 175 0.61 -2.87 -26.52
C ALA A 175 0.15 -2.78 -27.97
N GLY A 176 0.38 -1.64 -28.59
CA GLY A 176 0.26 -1.43 -30.02
C GLY A 176 1.51 -1.87 -30.77
N THR A 177 1.45 -1.81 -32.09
CA THR A 177 2.60 -2.08 -32.97
C THR A 177 3.02 -0.81 -33.68
N ASN A 178 4.33 -0.59 -33.77
CA ASN A 178 4.85 0.50 -34.57
C ASN A 178 4.65 0.20 -36.07
N PRO A 179 4.33 1.21 -36.90
CA PRO A 179 4.26 1.04 -38.34
C PRO A 179 5.61 0.54 -38.90
N PRO A 180 5.59 -0.27 -39.97
CA PRO A 180 6.80 -0.70 -40.64
C PRO A 180 7.66 0.52 -41.05
N ASN A 181 8.96 0.46 -40.76
CA ASN A 181 9.97 1.51 -41.01
C ASN A 181 10.01 2.72 -40.06
N VAL A 182 9.23 2.73 -38.98
CA VAL A 182 9.36 3.75 -37.92
C VAL A 182 10.38 3.31 -36.88
N LYS A 183 11.43 4.11 -36.66
CA LYS A 183 12.37 3.92 -35.53
C LYS A 183 11.79 4.61 -34.29
N ALA A 184 11.03 3.87 -33.49
CA ALA A 184 10.49 4.34 -32.22
C ALA A 184 11.40 3.94 -31.04
N LEU A 185 11.26 4.64 -29.91
CA LEU A 185 11.96 4.31 -28.66
C LEU A 185 11.41 3.05 -27.97
N GLY A 186 10.19 2.64 -28.35
CA GLY A 186 9.48 1.46 -27.85
C GLY A 186 8.14 1.30 -28.57
N ASP A 187 7.41 0.24 -28.25
CA ASP A 187 6.05 -0.02 -28.75
C ASP A 187 5.04 0.92 -28.07
N PRO A 188 4.07 1.51 -28.80
CA PRO A 188 3.02 2.32 -28.19
C PRO A 188 2.27 1.51 -27.14
N PHE A 189 1.96 2.10 -26.01
CA PHE A 189 1.33 1.38 -24.91
C PHE A 189 0.27 2.22 -24.23
N SER A 190 -0.92 1.66 -24.04
CA SER A 190 -2.01 2.30 -23.31
C SER A 190 -2.19 1.62 -21.97
N ILE A 191 -1.85 2.34 -20.89
CA ILE A 191 -1.84 1.80 -19.53
C ILE A 191 -3.28 1.65 -19.01
N THR A 192 -3.63 0.46 -18.54
CA THR A 192 -4.90 0.20 -17.85
C THR A 192 -4.75 0.09 -16.34
N ALA A 193 -3.59 -0.37 -15.86
CA ALA A 193 -3.24 -0.38 -14.44
C ALA A 193 -1.73 -0.22 -14.26
N MET A 194 -1.32 0.39 -13.15
CA MET A 194 0.08 0.54 -12.79
C MET A 194 0.23 0.60 -11.27
N GLN A 195 1.30 0.01 -10.76
CA GLN A 195 1.67 -0.03 -9.34
C GLN A 195 3.17 0.17 -9.22
N ALA A 196 3.61 1.01 -8.28
CA ALA A 196 5.02 1.10 -7.92
C ALA A 196 5.39 -0.10 -7.05
N VAL A 197 6.50 -0.75 -7.37
CA VAL A 197 7.13 -1.72 -6.48
C VAL A 197 7.99 -0.90 -5.53
N GLU A 198 7.38 -0.49 -4.42
CA GLU A 198 8.11 0.11 -3.31
C GLU A 198 8.88 -1.00 -2.59
N GLU A 199 10.14 -1.22 -2.96
CA GLU A 199 11.08 -1.80 -2.02
C GLU A 199 11.26 -0.78 -0.90
N GLN A 200 10.62 -1.02 0.25
CA GLN A 200 10.98 -0.33 1.48
C GLN A 200 12.41 -0.74 1.84
N THR A 201 13.38 -0.01 1.30
CA THR A 201 14.75 -0.05 1.79
C THR A 201 14.74 0.66 3.13
N ILE A 202 14.55 -0.14 4.18
CA ILE A 202 14.73 0.33 5.54
C ILE A 202 16.17 0.83 5.65
N ASN A 203 16.35 2.12 5.93
CA ASN A 203 17.67 2.67 6.14
C ASN A 203 18.25 2.04 7.42
N PRO A 204 19.34 1.23 7.34
CA PRO A 204 19.90 0.58 8.52
C PRO A 204 20.34 1.60 9.59
N GLU A 205 20.67 2.84 9.21
CA GLU A 205 21.02 3.91 10.16
C GLU A 205 19.86 4.30 11.08
N ASP A 206 18.62 4.23 10.60
CA ASP A 206 17.42 4.54 11.40
C ASP A 206 17.11 3.43 12.42
N ILE A 207 17.78 2.27 12.30
CA ILE A 207 17.65 1.12 13.21
C ILE A 207 18.86 0.95 14.15
N GLN A 208 20.06 1.43 13.79
CA GLN A 208 21.28 0.78 14.27
C GLN A 208 22.24 1.57 15.19
N GLU A 209 21.92 2.76 15.68
CA GLU A 209 22.85 3.42 16.64
C GLU A 209 22.82 2.89 18.10
N PRO A 210 21.74 2.30 18.67
CA PRO A 210 21.82 1.81 20.05
C PRO A 210 22.52 0.44 20.21
N MET A 211 22.29 -0.52 19.32
CA MET A 211 22.55 -1.93 19.62
C MET A 211 24.02 -2.36 19.53
N ARG A 212 24.80 -1.76 18.63
CA ARG A 212 26.21 -2.11 18.46
C ARG A 212 27.04 -1.81 19.73
N ASP A 213 26.61 -0.80 20.47
CA ASP A 213 27.22 -0.38 21.72
C ASP A 213 26.70 -1.17 22.93
N PHE A 214 25.42 -1.61 22.91
CA PHE A 214 24.82 -2.34 24.05
C PHE A 214 25.07 -3.86 24.02
N TYR A 215 25.18 -4.49 22.84
CA TYR A 215 25.37 -5.94 22.71
C TYR A 215 26.25 -6.31 21.50
N PRO A 216 27.58 -6.09 21.58
CA PRO A 216 28.49 -6.54 20.53
C PRO A 216 28.51 -8.08 20.49
N PHE A 217 28.12 -8.65 19.35
CA PHE A 217 28.28 -10.07 19.06
C PHE A 217 29.07 -10.27 17.76
N GLU A 218 29.80 -11.38 17.68
CA GLU A 218 30.51 -11.76 16.46
C GLU A 218 29.52 -12.41 15.49
N ILE A 219 29.37 -11.83 14.30
CA ILE A 219 28.57 -12.38 13.22
C ILE A 219 29.21 -13.70 12.78
N THR A 220 28.41 -14.77 12.74
CA THR A 220 28.86 -16.11 12.35
C THR A 220 28.15 -16.66 11.13
N SER A 221 26.93 -16.22 10.86
CA SER A 221 26.18 -16.67 9.68
C SER A 221 25.20 -15.62 9.18
N VAL A 222 25.06 -15.55 7.86
CA VAL A 222 24.03 -14.74 7.20
C VAL A 222 22.77 -15.58 7.02
N VAL A 223 21.63 -15.03 7.37
CA VAL A 223 20.30 -15.62 7.16
C VAL A 223 19.67 -14.91 5.96
N TYR A 224 19.57 -15.64 4.85
CA TYR A 224 18.84 -15.18 3.67
C TYR A 224 17.34 -15.44 3.86
N ARG A 225 16.51 -14.52 3.34
CA ARG A 225 15.04 -14.52 3.34
C ARG A 225 14.41 -15.83 3.83
N GLN A 226 14.09 -15.88 5.11
CA GLN A 226 13.59 -17.06 5.81
C GLN A 226 12.20 -16.76 6.39
N GLU A 227 11.31 -17.76 6.38
CA GLU A 227 10.02 -17.67 7.07
C GLU A 227 10.21 -17.84 8.59
N GLY A 228 9.52 -17.01 9.37
CA GLY A 228 9.51 -17.08 10.82
C GLY A 228 8.20 -16.58 11.42
N ILE A 229 8.05 -16.80 12.73
CA ILE A 229 6.92 -16.33 13.52
C ILE A 229 7.45 -15.48 14.66
N ILE A 230 6.96 -14.24 14.75
CA ILE A 230 7.27 -13.36 15.86
C ILE A 230 6.56 -13.87 17.12
N LYS A 231 7.32 -14.11 18.17
CA LYS A 231 6.82 -14.51 19.48
C LYS A 231 7.22 -13.47 20.52
N LYS A 232 6.23 -12.95 21.24
CA LYS A 232 6.46 -12.24 22.49
C LYS A 232 6.92 -13.24 23.56
N PHE A 233 8.10 -12.99 24.14
CA PHE A 233 8.77 -13.87 25.10
C PHE A 233 8.77 -13.30 26.53
N GLY A 234 8.78 -11.97 26.68
CA GLY A 234 8.75 -11.27 27.97
C GLY A 234 7.87 -10.03 27.92
N GLU A 235 7.28 -9.67 29.06
CA GLU A 235 6.42 -8.48 29.20
C GLU A 235 7.12 -7.32 29.91
N ASP A 236 8.22 -7.57 30.63
CA ASP A 236 9.01 -6.57 31.34
C ASP A 236 10.51 -6.97 31.42
N PRO A 237 11.38 -6.45 30.53
CA PRO A 237 11.05 -5.59 29.39
C PRO A 237 10.30 -6.35 28.30
N ASP A 238 9.68 -5.62 27.38
CA ASP A 238 9.01 -6.22 26.22
C ASP A 238 10.06 -6.87 25.29
N VAL A 239 10.02 -8.20 25.18
CA VAL A 239 11.01 -8.97 24.41
C VAL A 239 10.30 -9.80 23.36
N TYR A 240 10.71 -9.62 22.11
CA TYR A 240 10.23 -10.38 20.97
C TYR A 240 11.37 -11.18 20.34
N ILE A 241 11.05 -12.38 19.88
CA ILE A 241 11.95 -13.28 19.16
C ILE A 241 11.31 -13.68 17.82
N ILE A 242 12.14 -14.06 16.86
CA ILE A 242 11.69 -14.66 15.60
C ILE A 242 11.94 -16.17 15.69
N GLU A 243 10.88 -16.96 15.69
CA GLU A 243 10.93 -18.41 15.69
C GLU A 243 10.90 -18.92 14.25
N ALA A 244 11.96 -19.60 13.82
CA ALA A 244 12.12 -20.11 12.46
C ALA A 244 12.28 -21.64 12.46
N GLU A 245 12.21 -22.25 11.27
CA GLU A 245 12.37 -23.70 11.09
C GLU A 245 11.43 -24.51 12.01
N ASN A 246 10.15 -24.13 12.04
CA ASN A 246 9.10 -24.76 12.86
C ASN A 246 9.44 -24.84 14.37
N GLY A 247 10.15 -23.85 14.91
CA GLY A 247 10.46 -23.81 16.34
C GLY A 247 11.83 -24.35 16.73
N THR A 248 12.58 -24.88 15.76
CA THR A 248 13.92 -25.41 16.04
C THR A 248 14.99 -24.32 16.15
N ARG A 249 14.78 -23.15 15.53
CA ARG A 249 15.64 -21.98 15.67
C ARG A 249 14.89 -20.78 16.20
N ARG A 250 15.58 -20.01 17.04
CA ARG A 250 15.09 -18.75 17.59
C ARG A 250 16.14 -17.70 17.39
N TYR A 251 15.74 -16.61 16.78
CA TYR A 251 16.55 -15.41 16.65
C TYR A 251 16.05 -14.39 17.64
N LEU A 252 16.97 -13.78 18.38
CA LEU A 252 16.72 -12.64 19.24
C LEU A 252 17.16 -11.39 18.47
N PRO A 253 16.25 -10.76 17.72
CA PRO A 253 16.56 -9.52 17.05
C PRO A 253 16.85 -8.43 18.07
N ALA A 254 17.83 -7.63 17.72
CA ALA A 254 18.22 -6.41 18.38
C ALA A 254 17.02 -5.47 18.63
N ILE A 255 16.34 -5.12 17.54
CA ILE A 255 15.16 -4.26 17.50
C ILE A 255 14.20 -4.90 16.52
N ILE A 256 12.92 -4.97 16.90
CA ILE A 256 11.82 -5.28 15.99
C ILE A 256 11.05 -3.97 15.76
N PRO A 257 10.75 -3.60 14.51
CA PRO A 257 9.92 -2.43 14.24
C PRO A 257 8.55 -2.56 14.92
N GLU A 258 7.97 -1.44 15.37
CA GLU A 258 6.77 -1.45 16.22
C GLU A 258 5.59 -2.16 15.56
N ASP A 259 5.42 -1.99 14.25
CA ASP A 259 4.35 -2.61 13.46
C ASP A 259 4.43 -4.14 13.47
N PHE A 260 5.63 -4.68 13.70
CA PHE A 260 5.91 -6.12 13.74
C PHE A 260 5.95 -6.67 15.18
N LYS A 261 5.77 -5.86 16.23
CA LYS A 261 5.71 -6.32 17.64
C LYS A 261 4.39 -7.00 17.99
N GLN A 262 3.98 -7.97 17.18
CA GLN A 262 2.73 -8.72 17.33
C GLN A 262 3.03 -10.18 17.63
N HIS A 263 2.44 -10.70 18.71
CA HIS A 263 2.59 -12.11 19.06
C HIS A 263 1.89 -12.99 18.01
N ASN A 264 2.60 -13.99 17.49
CA ASN A 264 2.19 -14.89 16.41
C ASN A 264 2.11 -14.28 15.00
N LEU A 265 2.76 -13.14 14.74
CA LEU A 265 2.85 -12.60 13.38
C LEU A 265 3.81 -13.43 12.54
N LYS A 266 3.35 -13.94 11.39
CA LYS A 266 4.21 -14.61 10.42
C LYS A 266 4.94 -13.59 9.57
N VAL A 267 6.23 -13.81 9.35
CA VAL A 267 7.10 -12.89 8.62
C VAL A 267 8.09 -13.64 7.73
N TYR A 268 8.51 -13.01 6.65
CA TYR A 268 9.81 -13.30 6.06
C TYR A 268 10.84 -12.31 6.61
N PHE A 269 12.05 -12.78 6.88
CA PHE A 269 13.11 -11.94 7.43
C PHE A 269 14.48 -12.32 6.89
N SER A 270 15.42 -11.38 6.92
CA SER A 270 16.83 -11.63 6.63
C SER A 270 17.73 -10.83 7.57
N GLY A 271 19.00 -11.23 7.67
CA GLY A 271 19.97 -10.53 8.50
C GLY A 271 21.13 -11.40 8.98
N ASN A 272 21.87 -10.92 9.97
CA ASN A 272 23.10 -11.54 10.46
C ASN A 272 22.89 -12.18 11.83
N ALA A 273 23.17 -13.48 11.93
CA ALA A 273 23.15 -14.20 13.19
C ALA A 273 24.56 -14.25 13.83
N GLY A 274 24.59 -14.09 15.15
CA GLY A 274 25.81 -14.07 15.95
C GLY A 274 25.98 -15.25 16.88
N ASN A 275 27.15 -15.32 17.50
CA ASN A 275 27.40 -16.26 18.60
C ASN A 275 26.73 -15.81 19.91
N VAL A 276 26.14 -16.77 20.62
CA VAL A 276 25.77 -16.58 22.03
C VAL A 276 27.07 -16.46 22.85
N PRO A 277 27.26 -15.38 23.62
CA PRO A 277 28.47 -15.21 24.42
C PRO A 277 28.67 -16.37 25.42
N PRO A 278 29.94 -16.72 25.74
CA PRO A 278 30.21 -17.77 26.72
C PRO A 278 29.64 -17.39 28.09
N ASN A 279 29.07 -18.37 28.79
CA ASN A 279 28.42 -18.23 30.10
C ASN A 279 27.13 -17.37 30.13
N VAL A 280 26.57 -16.99 28.98
CA VAL A 280 25.28 -16.29 28.90
C VAL A 280 24.21 -17.25 28.38
N ARG A 281 23.04 -17.25 29.01
CA ARG A 281 21.85 -17.96 28.50
C ARG A 281 20.93 -16.95 27.85
N MET A 282 20.78 -17.05 26.54
CA MET A 282 19.90 -16.20 25.75
C MET A 282 18.65 -16.97 25.31
N VAL A 283 17.56 -16.24 25.11
CA VAL A 283 16.25 -16.77 24.70
C VAL A 283 16.20 -17.13 23.20
N GLY A 284 17.19 -16.65 22.44
CA GLY A 284 17.46 -16.95 21.05
C GLY A 284 18.90 -16.56 20.67
N THR A 285 19.30 -16.91 19.46
CA THR A 285 20.57 -16.51 18.86
C THR A 285 20.57 -15.00 18.60
N PRO A 286 21.60 -14.24 19.02
CA PRO A 286 21.70 -12.82 18.69
C PRO A 286 21.54 -12.60 17.20
N PHE A 287 20.69 -11.65 16.83
CA PHE A 287 20.33 -11.44 15.45
C PHE A 287 20.26 -9.95 15.11
N GLU A 288 20.95 -9.57 14.05
CA GLU A 288 20.87 -8.26 13.42
C GLU A 288 19.89 -8.38 12.26
N LEU A 289 18.70 -7.83 12.46
CA LEU A 289 17.64 -7.85 11.46
C LEU A 289 17.95 -6.82 10.36
N GLU A 290 18.05 -7.28 9.11
CA GLU A 290 18.25 -6.42 7.93
C GLU A 290 16.92 -6.12 7.23
N THR A 291 16.09 -7.15 7.01
CA THR A 291 14.76 -6.98 6.41
C THR A 291 13.71 -7.80 7.16
N ILE A 292 12.48 -7.31 7.15
CA ILE A 292 11.30 -8.01 7.67
C ILE A 292 10.05 -7.60 6.90
N GLU A 293 9.25 -8.58 6.51
CA GLU A 293 7.99 -8.40 5.78
C GLU A 293 6.95 -9.40 6.29
N ILE A 294 5.66 -9.09 6.19
CA ILE A 294 4.60 -10.01 6.62
C ILE A 294 4.55 -11.20 5.64
N ALA A 295 4.50 -12.41 6.17
CA ALA A 295 4.29 -13.61 5.37
C ALA A 295 2.79 -13.91 5.29
N GLU A 296 2.28 -14.03 4.07
CA GLU A 296 0.88 -14.38 3.76
C GLU A 296 0.45 -15.76 4.30
#